data_AF-A0A3M2ANL2-F1
#
_entry.id   AF-A0A3M2ANL2-F1
#
_cell.length_a   1.000
_cell.length_b   1.000
_cell.length_c   1.000
_cell.angle_alpha   90.00
_cell.angle_beta   90.00
_cell.angle_gamma   90.00
#
_symmetry.space_group_name_H-M   'P 1'
#
loop_
_entity.id
_entity.type
_entity.pdbx_description
1 polymer ?
#
loop_
_entity_poly.entity_id
_entity_poly.type
_entity_poly.pdbx_seq_one_letter_code
_entity_poly.pdbx_strand_id
1 'polypeptide(L)'
;MAKTKSKTTKSARKINKGKQIQRPDSQALEAAQAERAGLNFEWHYGRITRLGFYEPGGRAISIIWEEGGVTSQQGNISDEAWEIFQLAFQTTGRIAILSDEPKDQWGYDYRFLEAMA
;
A
#
# COMPACT_ATOMS: atom_id res chain seq x y z
N MET A 1 65.89 -0.44 -7.19
CA MET A 1 65.90 -1.10 -5.87
C MET A 1 65.19 -0.19 -4.88
N ALA A 2 64.12 -0.71 -4.26
CA ALA A 2 63.60 -0.47 -2.89
C ALA A 2 63.36 0.98 -2.36
N LYS A 3 62.41 1.28 -1.46
CA LYS A 3 61.21 0.65 -0.86
C LYS A 3 60.52 1.76 -0.01
N THR A 4 59.21 1.93 -0.21
CA THR A 4 58.09 2.18 0.73
C THR A 4 58.33 2.74 2.17
N LYS A 5 57.51 3.74 2.59
CA LYS A 5 56.51 3.72 3.71
C LYS A 5 56.12 5.16 4.15
N SER A 6 54.88 5.63 3.94
CA SER A 6 53.66 5.52 4.79
C SER A 6 53.58 6.50 5.98
N LYS A 7 52.63 7.47 5.95
CA LYS A 7 52.03 8.11 7.15
C LYS A 7 50.64 8.74 6.85
N THR A 8 49.61 7.95 7.08
CA THR A 8 48.37 8.14 7.87
C THR A 8 47.68 9.53 8.03
N THR A 9 46.36 9.50 7.76
CA THR A 9 45.19 10.25 8.32
C THR A 9 44.92 11.72 7.99
N LYS A 10 43.78 11.98 7.34
CA LYS A 10 42.56 12.45 8.03
C LYS A 10 41.29 12.27 7.18
N SER A 11 40.28 11.71 7.83
CA SER A 11 38.92 11.46 7.35
C SER A 11 38.18 12.76 7.03
N ALA A 12 37.53 12.80 5.87
CA ALA A 12 36.36 13.63 5.62
C ALA A 12 35.30 12.77 4.92
N ARG A 13 34.49 12.09 5.73
CA ARG A 13 33.35 11.30 5.30
C ARG A 13 32.32 12.25 4.68
N LYS A 14 32.25 12.31 3.34
CA LYS A 14 31.10 12.91 2.65
C LYS A 14 29.89 12.01 2.91
N ILE A 15 29.08 12.42 3.87
CA ILE A 15 27.71 11.96 4.03
C ILE A 15 26.97 12.56 2.83
N ASN A 16 26.73 11.76 1.79
CA ASN A 16 25.76 12.15 0.78
C ASN A 16 24.65 11.11 0.75
N LYS A 17 23.57 11.53 1.42
CA LYS A 17 22.17 11.12 1.31
C LYS A 17 22.00 9.78 0.60
N GLY A 18 21.71 8.78 1.41
CA GLY A 18 21.13 7.53 0.94
C GLY A 18 20.08 7.87 -0.11
N LYS A 19 20.13 7.13 -1.23
CA LYS A 19 19.02 7.07 -2.16
C LYS A 19 17.77 6.88 -1.31
N GLN A 20 17.02 7.97 -1.17
CA GLN A 20 15.63 7.92 -0.78
C GLN A 20 15.05 6.93 -1.76
N ILE A 21 14.77 5.72 -1.26
CA ILE A 21 13.97 4.76 -1.98
C ILE A 21 12.69 5.54 -2.22
N GLN A 22 12.59 6.14 -3.42
CA GLN A 22 11.34 6.68 -3.89
C GLN A 22 10.41 5.51 -3.74
N ARG A 23 9.38 5.71 -2.90
CA ARG A 23 8.25 4.80 -2.83
C ARG A 23 7.92 4.43 -4.26
N PRO A 24 7.64 3.16 -4.59
CA PRO A 24 7.02 2.87 -5.88
C PRO A 24 5.81 3.81 -5.95
N ASP A 25 5.94 4.87 -6.74
CA ASP A 25 4.94 5.92 -6.81
C ASP A 25 3.72 5.21 -7.38
N SER A 26 2.57 5.35 -6.75
CA SER A 26 1.28 4.79 -7.23
C SER A 26 1.12 4.94 -8.75
N GLN A 27 1.62 6.05 -9.30
CA GLN A 27 1.71 6.36 -10.73
C GLN A 27 2.60 5.41 -11.56
N ALA A 28 3.70 4.88 -11.00
CA ALA A 28 4.55 3.89 -11.65
C ALA A 28 3.92 2.49 -11.64
N LEU A 29 3.12 2.17 -10.61
CA LEU A 29 2.31 0.94 -10.58
C LEU A 29 1.18 1.03 -11.61
N GLU A 30 0.48 2.16 -11.65
CA GLU A 30 -0.56 2.50 -12.62
C GLU A 30 -0.06 2.38 -14.06
N ALA A 31 1.06 3.03 -14.40
CA ALA A 31 1.64 2.97 -15.75
C ALA A 31 2.06 1.54 -16.14
N ALA A 32 2.67 0.78 -15.22
CA ALA A 32 3.11 -0.59 -15.49
C ALA A 32 1.95 -1.60 -15.63
N GLN A 33 0.79 -1.30 -15.06
CA GLN A 33 -0.39 -2.17 -15.09
C GLN A 33 -1.36 -1.80 -16.23
N ALA A 34 -1.56 -0.51 -16.50
CA ALA A 34 -2.39 -0.02 -17.60
C ALA A 34 -1.85 -0.41 -18.98
N GLU A 35 -0.52 -0.41 -19.17
CA GLU A 35 0.11 -0.84 -20.43
C GLU A 35 -0.12 -2.33 -20.76
N ARG A 36 -0.51 -3.17 -19.78
CA ARG A 36 -0.54 -4.63 -19.95
C ARG A 36 -1.90 -5.21 -20.34
N ALA A 37 -3.02 -4.48 -20.27
CA ALA A 37 -4.33 -5.13 -20.40
C ALA A 37 -5.46 -4.37 -21.12
N GLY A 38 -5.33 -3.07 -21.44
CA GLY A 38 -6.45 -2.31 -22.01
C GLY A 38 -7.66 -2.20 -21.07
N LEU A 39 -7.43 -2.41 -19.77
CA LEU A 39 -8.39 -2.28 -18.68
C LEU A 39 -8.18 -0.91 -18.02
N ASN A 40 -9.27 -0.20 -17.74
CA ASN A 40 -9.24 1.10 -17.10
C ASN A 40 -9.16 0.90 -15.60
N PHE A 41 -7.95 0.97 -15.05
CA PHE A 41 -7.75 0.95 -13.61
C PHE A 41 -8.03 2.32 -13.00
N GLU A 42 -8.83 2.35 -11.94
CA GLU A 42 -9.15 3.55 -11.17
C GLU A 42 -8.75 3.37 -9.70
N TRP A 43 -8.26 4.46 -9.09
CA TRP A 43 -7.93 4.50 -7.67
C TRP A 43 -9.16 4.94 -6.86
N HIS A 44 -9.53 4.14 -5.88
CA HIS A 44 -10.61 4.42 -4.94
C HIS A 44 -10.08 4.56 -3.52
N TYR A 45 -10.45 5.65 -2.85
CA TYR A 45 -9.93 5.99 -1.53
C TYR A 45 -10.99 5.83 -0.45
N GLY A 46 -10.59 5.26 0.69
CA GLY A 46 -11.52 4.96 1.77
C GLY A 46 -10.90 5.05 3.16
N ARG A 47 -11.77 4.99 4.16
CA ARG A 47 -11.41 4.94 5.57
C ARG A 47 -12.05 3.75 6.25
N ILE A 48 -11.22 2.93 6.88
CA ILE A 48 -11.67 1.82 7.72
C ILE A 48 -12.28 2.42 8.99
N THR A 49 -13.54 2.06 9.25
CA THR A 49 -14.29 2.51 10.43
C THR A 49 -14.53 1.39 11.42
N ARG A 50 -14.46 0.14 10.97
CA ARG A 50 -14.60 -1.05 11.80
C ARG A 50 -13.67 -2.15 11.30
N LEU A 51 -13.03 -2.84 12.25
CA LEU A 51 -12.15 -3.98 12.00
C LEU A 51 -12.29 -4.96 13.18
N GLY A 52 -12.56 -6.23 12.91
CA GLY A 52 -12.67 -7.22 13.98
C GLY A 52 -12.96 -8.65 13.51
N PHE A 53 -13.16 -9.55 14.47
CA PHE A 53 -13.60 -10.92 14.23
C PHE A 53 -14.99 -11.11 14.85
N TYR A 54 -15.97 -11.52 14.05
CA TYR A 54 -17.36 -11.71 14.49
C TYR A 54 -17.85 -13.11 14.14
N GLU A 55 -18.47 -13.79 15.10
CA GLU A 55 -19.05 -15.11 14.89
C GLU A 55 -20.55 -15.04 14.58
N PRO A 56 -21.08 -15.99 13.76
CA PRO A 56 -20.36 -16.90 12.88
C PRO A 56 -19.97 -16.18 11.58
N GLY A 57 -18.68 -15.99 11.28
CA GLY A 57 -18.28 -15.33 10.02
C GLY A 57 -16.83 -14.82 9.94
N GLY A 58 -16.13 -14.80 11.07
CA GLY A 58 -14.69 -14.52 11.12
C GLY A 58 -14.35 -13.04 10.92
N ARG A 59 -13.26 -12.77 10.18
CA ARG A 59 -12.76 -11.42 9.90
C ARG A 59 -13.84 -10.55 9.27
N ALA A 60 -14.00 -9.33 9.75
CA ALA A 60 -14.90 -8.35 9.15
C ALA A 60 -14.33 -6.94 9.18
N ILE A 61 -14.73 -6.17 8.17
CA ILE A 61 -14.36 -4.78 7.97
C ILE A 61 -15.57 -3.93 7.58
N SER A 62 -15.51 -2.65 7.90
CA SER A 62 -16.37 -1.63 7.30
C SER A 62 -15.53 -0.45 6.84
N ILE A 63 -15.75 -0.01 5.60
CA ILE A 63 -15.00 1.07 4.93
C ILE A 63 -16.01 2.11 4.46
N ILE A 64 -15.74 3.38 4.76
CA ILE A 64 -16.45 4.52 4.15
C ILE A 64 -15.59 5.05 3.01
N TRP A 65 -16.17 5.19 1.82
CA TRP A 65 -15.47 5.62 0.61
C TRP A 65 -15.59 7.13 0.39
N GLU A 66 -14.54 7.75 -0.14
CA GLU A 66 -14.52 9.19 -0.46
C GLU A 66 -15.48 9.55 -1.61
N GLU A 67 -15.72 8.61 -2.52
CA GLU A 67 -16.72 8.70 -3.60
C GLU A 67 -18.17 8.61 -3.09
N GLY A 68 -18.34 8.30 -1.81
CA GLY A 68 -19.61 8.03 -1.17
C GLY A 68 -19.93 6.54 -1.13
N GLY A 69 -20.72 6.15 -0.11
CA GLY A 69 -21.07 4.76 0.14
C GLY A 69 -20.22 4.09 1.20
N VAL A 70 -20.61 2.86 1.54
CA VAL A 70 -19.99 2.05 2.58
C VAL A 70 -19.88 0.62 2.08
N THR A 71 -18.68 0.06 2.15
CA THR A 71 -18.48 -1.39 2.03
C THR A 71 -18.46 -2.01 3.42
N SER A 72 -19.19 -3.10 3.60
CA SER A 72 -19.06 -3.96 4.79
C SER A 72 -18.90 -5.40 4.34
N GLN A 73 -17.80 -6.04 4.75
CA GLN A 73 -17.48 -7.41 4.39
C GLN A 73 -17.19 -8.23 5.63
N GLN A 74 -17.68 -9.47 5.64
CA GLN A 74 -17.39 -10.47 6.64
C GLN A 74 -17.03 -11.79 5.93
N GLY A 75 -15.95 -12.42 6.37
CA GLY A 75 -15.38 -13.59 5.71
C GLY A 75 -14.71 -13.25 4.37
N ASN A 76 -14.01 -14.24 3.80
CA ASN A 76 -13.32 -14.13 2.50
C ASN A 76 -12.34 -12.95 2.40
N ILE A 77 -11.74 -12.52 3.53
CA ILE A 77 -10.64 -11.55 3.56
C ILE A 77 -9.34 -12.35 3.71
N SER A 78 -8.46 -12.28 2.71
CA SER A 78 -7.18 -12.98 2.73
C SER A 78 -6.29 -12.51 3.88
N ASP A 79 -5.26 -13.29 4.21
CA ASP A 79 -4.29 -12.92 5.26
C ASP A 79 -3.58 -11.61 4.91
N GLU A 80 -3.18 -11.45 3.65
CA GLU A 80 -2.45 -10.28 3.16
C GLU A 80 -3.32 -9.01 3.22
N ALA A 81 -4.56 -9.09 2.74
CA ALA A 81 -5.51 -7.97 2.82
C ALA A 81 -5.80 -7.61 4.28
N TRP A 82 -5.94 -8.62 5.15
CA TRP A 82 -6.18 -8.41 6.57
C TRP A 82 -5.03 -7.67 7.27
N GLU A 83 -3.78 -8.03 6.97
CA GLU A 83 -2.60 -7.34 7.52
C GLU A 83 -2.55 -5.87 7.09
N ILE A 84 -2.89 -5.57 5.83
CA ILE A 84 -2.94 -4.20 5.32
C ILE A 84 -4.07 -3.41 6.01
N PHE A 85 -5.24 -4.01 6.19
CA PHE A 85 -6.32 -3.38 6.96
C PHE A 85 -5.94 -3.12 8.41
N GLN A 86 -5.25 -4.05 9.07
CA GLN A 86 -4.73 -3.86 10.43
C GLN A 86 -3.74 -2.70 10.50
N LEU A 87 -2.79 -2.65 9.56
CA LEU A 87 -1.81 -1.57 9.48
C LEU A 87 -2.48 -0.20 9.28
N ALA A 88 -3.40 -0.10 8.32
CA ALA A 88 -4.15 1.13 8.07
C ALA A 88 -4.95 1.54 9.31
N PHE A 89 -5.70 0.61 9.93
CA PHE A 89 -6.53 0.89 11.10
C PHE A 89 -5.74 1.35 12.33
N GLN A 90 -4.52 0.82 12.52
CA GLN A 90 -3.62 1.23 13.62
C GLN A 90 -2.92 2.58 13.38
N THR A 91 -2.95 3.09 12.15
CA THR A 91 -2.25 4.32 11.75
C THR A 91 -3.25 5.44 11.45
N THR A 92 -3.54 5.72 10.18
CA THR A 92 -4.41 6.82 9.74
C THR A 92 -5.87 6.39 9.57
N GLY A 93 -6.11 5.08 9.46
CA GLY A 93 -7.35 4.47 9.04
C GLY A 93 -7.61 4.54 7.54
N ARG A 94 -6.72 5.15 6.74
CA ARG A 94 -6.93 5.41 5.31
C ARG A 94 -6.34 4.29 4.45
N ILE A 95 -7.05 3.96 3.38
CA ILE A 95 -6.66 2.96 2.39
C ILE A 95 -6.92 3.47 0.97
N ALA A 96 -6.27 2.86 0.00
CA ALA A 96 -6.55 2.99 -1.42
C ALA A 96 -6.68 1.61 -2.06
N ILE A 97 -7.56 1.47 -3.03
CA ILE A 97 -7.70 0.29 -3.89
C ILE A 97 -7.52 0.74 -5.33
N LEU A 98 -6.66 0.06 -6.08
CA LEU A 98 -6.63 0.15 -7.53
C LEU A 98 -7.47 -0.98 -8.11
N SER A 99 -8.50 -0.66 -8.89
CA SER A 99 -9.41 -1.66 -9.45
C SER A 99 -9.82 -1.31 -10.87
N ASP A 100 -9.99 -2.34 -11.69
CA ASP A 100 -10.63 -2.28 -13.00
C ASP A 100 -12.08 -2.81 -12.97
N GLU A 101 -12.59 -3.17 -11.79
CA GLU A 101 -13.97 -3.63 -11.61
C GLU A 101 -14.95 -2.44 -11.73
N PRO A 102 -16.15 -2.66 -12.29
CA PRO A 102 -17.16 -1.62 -12.42
C PRO A 102 -17.64 -1.12 -11.06
N LYS A 103 -18.23 0.09 -11.08
CA LYS A 103 -18.58 0.99 -9.98
C LYS A 103 -19.18 0.41 -8.69
N ASP A 104 -19.73 -0.80 -8.69
CA ASP A 104 -20.37 -1.39 -7.52
C ASP A 104 -19.56 -2.55 -6.91
N GLN A 105 -18.51 -3.05 -7.57
CA GLN A 105 -17.75 -4.24 -7.14
C GLN A 105 -16.33 -3.93 -6.68
N TRP A 106 -15.71 -2.85 -7.16
CA TRP A 106 -14.34 -2.47 -6.80
C TRP A 106 -14.09 -2.34 -5.29
N GLY A 107 -15.13 -2.00 -4.51
CA GLY A 107 -15.02 -1.87 -3.05
C GLY A 107 -14.68 -3.16 -2.31
N TYR A 108 -14.76 -4.31 -2.99
CA TYR A 108 -14.40 -5.64 -2.49
C TYR A 108 -13.14 -6.20 -3.16
N ASP A 109 -12.56 -5.45 -4.11
CA ASP A 109 -11.44 -5.88 -4.93
C ASP A 109 -10.10 -5.55 -4.26
N TYR A 110 -9.67 -6.40 -3.33
CA TYR A 110 -8.42 -6.19 -2.58
C TYR A 110 -7.16 -6.65 -3.31
N ARG A 111 -7.21 -6.86 -4.65
CA ARG A 111 -6.04 -7.28 -5.45
C ARG A 111 -4.89 -6.29 -5.35
N PHE A 112 -5.20 -4.99 -5.33
CA PHE A 112 -4.22 -3.90 -5.25
C PHE A 112 -4.61 -2.92 -4.13
N LEU A 113 -4.66 -3.44 -2.90
CA LEU A 113 -4.97 -2.69 -1.68
C LEU A 113 -3.69 -2.08 -1.06
N GLU A 114 -3.75 -0.81 -0.67
CA GLU A 114 -2.66 -0.11 0.01
C GLU A 114 -3.13 0.63 1.26
N ALA A 115 -2.30 0.62 2.31
CA ALA A 115 -2.47 1.46 3.51
C ALA A 115 -1.80 2.82 3.29
N MET A 116 -2.53 3.91 3.59
CA MET A 116 -2.06 5.27 3.36
C MET A 116 -1.45 5.86 4.64
N ALA A 117 -0.27 6.48 4.50
CA ALA A 117 0.47 7.12 5.60
C ALA A 117 0.15 8.61 5.76
#